data_AF-A0A497IFR3-F1
#
_entry.id   AF-A0A497IFR3-F1
#
_cell.length_a   1.000
_cell.length_b   1.000
_cell.length_c   1.000
_cell.angle_alpha   90.00
_cell.angle_beta   90.00
_cell.angle_gamma   90.00
#
_symmetry.space_group_name_H-M   'P 1'
#
loop_
_entity.id
_entity.type
_entity.pdbx_description
1 polymer ?
#
loop_
_entity_poly.entity_id
_entity_poly.type
_entity_poly.pdbx_seq_one_letter_code
_entity_poly.pdbx_strand_id
1 'polypeptide(L)'
;MGMAMAVYRIYPEENADLAQLVDEISKIDKVKSVQREPIAFGLEVIKVGILFDDKKDKPEETEEKIRSLAGVREMESLDVTLIS
;
A
#
# COMPACT_ATOMS: atom_id res chain seq x y z
N MET A 1 -7.28 -13.76 18.30
CA MET A 1 -6.76 -13.69 16.93
C MET A 1 -7.43 -12.49 16.36
N GLY A 2 -6.67 -11.45 16.11
CA GLY A 2 -7.20 -10.16 15.67
C GLY A 2 -6.84 -9.90 14.23
N MET A 3 -7.74 -9.23 13.52
CA MET A 3 -7.38 -8.66 12.23
C MET A 3 -6.82 -7.26 12.47
N ALA A 4 -5.67 -6.97 11.91
CA ALA A 4 -5.09 -5.65 11.86
C ALA A 4 -5.14 -5.12 10.42
N MET A 5 -5.34 -3.81 10.30
CA MET A 5 -5.24 -3.10 9.04
C MET A 5 -4.10 -2.10 9.11
N ALA A 6 -3.13 -2.28 8.22
CA ALA A 6 -2.07 -1.31 8.01
C ALA A 6 -2.40 -0.46 6.77
N VAL A 7 -2.21 0.84 6.91
CA VAL A 7 -2.46 1.83 5.87
C VAL A 7 -1.13 2.44 5.47
N TYR A 8 -0.83 2.38 4.19
CA TYR A 8 0.40 2.90 3.61
C TYR A 8 0.10 3.95 2.56
N ARG A 9 1.04 4.88 2.42
CA ARG A 9 1.10 5.84 1.33
C ARG A 9 2.31 5.53 0.46
N ILE A 10 2.06 5.35 -0.82
CA ILE A 10 3.07 5.03 -1.82
C ILE A 10 3.28 6.27 -2.67
N TYR A 11 4.52 6.73 -2.72
CA TYR A 11 4.98 7.76 -3.61
C TYR A 11 5.49 7.09 -4.89
N PRO A 12 4.81 7.31 -6.03
CA PRO A 12 5.28 6.82 -7.31
C PRO A 12 6.51 7.61 -7.78
N GLU A 13 7.28 7.04 -8.70
CA GLU A 13 8.29 7.79 -9.47
C GLU A 13 7.62 8.77 -10.44
N GLU A 14 8.31 9.87 -10.81
CA GLU A 14 7.74 10.94 -11.65
C GLU A 14 7.24 10.47 -13.03
N ASN A 15 7.78 9.35 -13.54
CA ASN A 15 7.38 8.76 -14.83
C ASN A 15 6.60 7.46 -14.68
N ALA A 16 6.15 7.12 -13.48
CA ALA A 16 5.45 5.86 -13.24
C ALA A 16 3.99 5.91 -13.72
N ASP A 17 3.52 4.80 -14.29
CA ASP A 17 2.12 4.65 -14.66
C ASP A 17 1.28 4.30 -13.42
N LEU A 18 0.59 5.32 -12.89
CA LEU A 18 -0.30 5.20 -11.73
C LEU A 18 -1.44 4.19 -11.93
N ALA A 19 -1.86 3.93 -13.18
CA ALA A 19 -2.91 2.95 -13.47
C ALA A 19 -2.39 1.54 -13.39
N GLN A 20 -1.21 1.29 -13.95
CA GLN A 20 -0.56 0.00 -13.83
C GLN A 20 -0.19 -0.29 -12.37
N LEU A 21 0.39 0.67 -11.65
CA LEU A 21 0.74 0.51 -10.23
C LEU A 21 -0.48 0.16 -9.38
N VAL A 22 -1.60 0.87 -9.53
CA VAL A 22 -2.82 0.57 -8.78
C VAL A 22 -3.35 -0.84 -9.10
N ASP A 23 -3.33 -1.23 -10.37
CA ASP A 23 -3.75 -2.57 -10.80
C ASP A 23 -2.82 -3.66 -10.23
N GLU A 24 -1.51 -3.49 -10.29
CA GLU A 24 -0.52 -4.42 -9.72
C GLU A 24 -0.68 -4.56 -8.21
N ILE A 25 -0.78 -3.44 -7.49
CA ILE A 25 -0.96 -3.44 -6.03
C ILE A 25 -2.29 -4.12 -5.65
N SER A 26 -3.36 -3.88 -6.41
CA SER A 26 -4.68 -4.48 -6.12
C SER A 26 -4.70 -6.01 -6.26
N LYS A 27 -3.75 -6.58 -7.01
CA LYS A 27 -3.59 -8.03 -7.20
C LYS A 27 -2.77 -8.69 -6.10
N ILE A 28 -2.11 -7.92 -5.25
CA ILE A 28 -1.31 -8.46 -4.15
C ILE A 28 -2.25 -9.01 -3.08
N ASP A 29 -1.95 -10.23 -2.61
CA ASP A 29 -2.68 -10.87 -1.52
C ASP A 29 -2.72 -9.97 -0.28
N LYS A 30 -3.83 -10.01 0.48
CA LYS A 30 -4.09 -9.18 1.68
C LYS A 30 -4.33 -7.68 1.44
N VAL A 31 -4.07 -7.15 0.25
CA VAL A 31 -4.51 -5.80 -0.10
C VAL A 31 -6.03 -5.76 -0.21
N LYS A 32 -6.68 -4.85 0.53
CA LYS A 32 -8.14 -4.68 0.56
C LYS A 32 -8.63 -3.36 -0.01
N SER A 33 -7.77 -2.35 -0.05
CA SER A 33 -8.10 -1.04 -0.60
C SER A 33 -6.88 -0.44 -1.28
N VAL A 34 -7.10 0.12 -2.47
CA VAL A 34 -6.11 0.91 -3.20
C VAL A 34 -6.83 2.13 -3.74
N GLN A 35 -6.37 3.32 -3.37
CA GLN A 35 -6.99 4.58 -3.77
C GLN A 35 -5.90 5.56 -4.18
N ARG A 36 -6.18 6.40 -5.18
CA ARG A 36 -5.31 7.53 -5.51
C ARG A 36 -5.76 8.74 -4.72
N GLU A 37 -4.80 9.41 -4.10
CA GLU A 37 -5.02 10.66 -3.41
C GLU A 37 -4.15 11.73 -4.07
N PRO A 38 -4.74 12.83 -4.58
CA PRO A 38 -3.95 13.98 -4.97
C PRO A 38 -3.36 14.63 -3.71
N ILE A 39 -2.08 14.93 -3.76
CA ILE A 39 -1.37 15.71 -2.75
C ILE A 39 -1.01 17.09 -3.30
N ALA A 40 -0.39 17.92 -2.46
CA ALA A 40 0.01 19.26 -2.85
C ALA A 40 0.93 19.25 -4.09
N PHE A 41 0.92 20.36 -4.83
CA PHE A 41 1.77 20.56 -6.02
C PHE A 41 1.47 19.63 -7.21
N GLY A 42 0.23 19.12 -7.31
CA GLY A 42 -0.19 18.30 -8.46
C GLY A 42 0.42 16.91 -8.50
N LEU A 43 1.07 16.48 -7.41
CA LEU A 43 1.55 15.12 -7.25
C LEU A 43 0.38 14.23 -6.82
N GLU A 44 0.41 12.97 -7.22
CA GLU A 44 -0.55 11.95 -6.79
C GLU A 44 0.18 10.86 -6.03
N VAL A 45 -0.44 10.39 -4.94
CA VAL A 45 0.03 9.24 -4.17
C VAL A 45 -0.98 8.12 -4.21
N ILE A 46 -0.53 6.91 -3.93
CA ILE A 46 -1.41 5.74 -3.83
C ILE A 46 -1.53 5.35 -2.36
N LYS A 47 -2.74 5.38 -1.82
CA LYS A 47 -3.05 4.90 -0.49
C LYS A 47 -3.49 3.45 -0.54
N VAL A 48 -2.85 2.61 0.25
CA VAL A 48 -3.06 1.16 0.27
C VAL A 48 -3.44 0.70 1.67
N GLY A 49 -4.49 -0.10 1.77
CA GLY A 49 -4.91 -0.77 2.99
C GLY A 49 -4.66 -2.27 2.91
N ILE A 50 -3.85 -2.80 3.82
CA ILE A 50 -3.50 -4.21 3.93
C ILE A 50 -4.18 -4.78 5.17
N LEU A 51 -4.95 -5.85 5.01
CA LEU A 51 -5.62 -6.56 6.10
C LEU A 51 -4.91 -7.88 6.38
N PHE A 52 -4.44 -8.07 7.60
CA PHE A 52 -3.66 -9.25 7.99
C PHE A 52 -4.01 -9.70 9.42
N ASP A 53 -3.77 -10.96 9.75
CA ASP A 53 -3.90 -11.49 11.11
C ASP A 53 -2.68 -11.11 11.94
N ASP A 54 -2.88 -10.43 13.08
CA ASP A 54 -1.80 -9.86 13.91
C ASP A 54 -0.81 -10.89 14.45
N LYS A 55 -1.20 -12.17 14.50
CA LYS A 55 -0.40 -13.26 15.08
C LYS A 55 0.09 -14.27 14.05
N LYS A 56 -0.60 -14.41 12.93
CA LYS A 56 -0.28 -15.41 11.91
C LYS A 56 0.45 -14.83 10.71
N ASP A 57 0.14 -13.59 10.34
CA ASP A 57 0.63 -12.99 9.13
C ASP A 57 1.81 -12.08 9.38
N LYS A 58 2.70 -11.99 8.38
CA LYS A 58 3.78 -11.02 8.34
C LYS A 58 3.41 -9.92 7.35
N PRO A 59 2.99 -8.73 7.80
CA PRO A 59 2.69 -7.62 6.90
C PRO A 59 3.91 -7.20 6.07
N GLU A 60 5.11 -7.38 6.64
CA GLU A 60 6.41 -7.11 6.01
C GLU A 60 6.56 -7.76 4.64
N GLU A 61 6.10 -9.00 4.45
CA GLU A 61 6.19 -9.69 3.15
C GLU A 61 5.34 -9.00 2.07
N THR A 62 4.23 -8.37 2.46
CA THR A 62 3.36 -7.64 1.55
C THR A 62 3.93 -6.25 1.28
N GLU A 63 4.50 -5.60 2.30
CA GLU A 63 5.21 -4.34 2.19
C GLU A 63 6.41 -4.43 1.25
N GLU A 64 7.26 -5.46 1.40
CA GLU A 64 8.42 -5.67 0.54
C GLU A 64 8.02 -5.93 -0.91
N LYS A 65 6.94 -6.67 -1.15
CA LYS A 65 6.40 -6.87 -2.51
C LYS A 65 5.99 -5.56 -3.15
N ILE A 66 5.27 -4.71 -2.40
CA ILE A 66 4.84 -3.39 -2.89
C ILE A 66 6.05 -2.50 -3.15
N ARG A 67 7.03 -2.44 -2.23
CA ARG A 67 8.26 -1.65 -2.39
C ARG A 67 9.13 -2.09 -3.56
N SER A 68 9.04 -3.37 -3.94
CA SER A 68 9.81 -3.93 -5.05
C SER A 68 9.14 -3.72 -6.42
N LEU A 69 7.92 -3.18 -6.47
CA LEU A 69 7.25 -2.87 -7.74
C LEU A 69 7.99 -1.74 -8.47
N ALA A 70 8.12 -1.90 -9.79
CA ALA A 70 8.69 -0.86 -10.64
C ALA A 70 7.79 0.39 -10.61
N GLY A 71 8.39 1.57 -10.47
CA GLY A 71 7.64 2.82 -10.35
C GLY A 71 7.25 3.19 -8.92
N VAL A 72 7.58 2.38 -7.90
CA VAL A 72 7.50 2.78 -6.49
C VAL A 72 8.80 3.45 -6.08
N ARG A 73 8.72 4.73 -5.72
CA ARG A 73 9.87 5.50 -5.21
C ARG A 73 10.02 5.31 -3.71
N GLU A 74 8.93 5.48 -2.97
CA GLU A 74 8.92 5.46 -1.52
C GLU A 74 7.58 4.93 -1.00
N MET A 75 7.61 4.27 0.16
CA MET A 75 6.42 3.77 0.84
C MET A 75 6.50 4.17 2.31
N GLU A 76 5.49 4.90 2.76
CA GLU A 76 5.34 5.42 4.11
C GLU A 76 4.21 4.70 4.84
N SER A 77 4.46 4.23 6.06
CA SER A 77 3.40 3.70 6.93
C SER A 77 2.66 4.86 7.57
N LEU A 78 1.36 4.98 7.29
CA LEU A 78 0.52 6.03 7.87
C LEU A 78 -0.05 5.60 9.21
N ASP A 79 -0.62 4.39 9.27
CA ASP A 79 -1.34 3.92 10.44
C ASP A 79 -1.41 2.39 10.47
N VAL A 80 -1.45 1.83 11.68
CA VAL A 80 -1.73 0.41 11.89
C VAL A 80 -2.77 0.32 12.99
N THR A 81 -3.96 -0.17 12.64
CA THR A 81 -5.07 -0.28 13.57
C THR A 81 -5.51 -1.73 13.71
N LEU A 82 -5.70 -2.19 14.95
CA LEU A 82 -6.31 -3.48 15.25
C LEU A 82 -7.83 -3.34 15.16
N ILE A 83 -8.47 -4.15 14.32
CA ILE A 83 -9.90 -4.06 14.01
C ILE A 83 -10.74 -4.97 14.92
N SER A 84 -10.19 -6.09 15.40
CA SER A 84 -10.88 -7.02 16.31
C SER A 84 -9.92 -7.93 17.05
#